data_AF-A0A497NVD6-F1
#
_entry.id   AF-A0A497NVD6-F1
#
_cell.length_a   1.000
_cell.length_b   1.000
_cell.length_c   1.000
_cell.angle_alpha   90.00
_cell.angle_beta   90.00
_cell.angle_gamma   90.00
#
_symmetry.space_group_name_H-M   'P 1'
#
loop_
_entity.id
_entity.type
_entity.pdbx_description
1 polymer ?
#
loop_
_entity_poly.entity_id
_entity_poly.type
_entity_poly.pdbx_seq_one_letter_code
_entity_poly.pdbx_strand_id
1 'polypeptide(L)'
;MLRRFALNTILRPDEKMLLFLGRLTWVKGIRNLVQAMPMVLKDYPNVKLVILGKGEQQNDIIETASRLGVSDRIACRFEFVPEKERIFHYAASDACIFPQPMSPLAL
;
A
#
# COMPACT_ATOMS: atom_id res chain seq x y z
N MET A 1 -12.89 -19.12 5.78
CA MET A 1 -12.49 -18.92 7.19
C MET A 1 -11.03 -18.48 7.33
N LEU A 2 -10.03 -19.28 6.91
CA LEU A 2 -8.59 -18.93 7.04
C LEU A 2 -8.13 -17.66 6.30
N ARG A 3 -8.76 -17.30 5.18
CA ARG A 3 -8.34 -16.15 4.34
C ARG A 3 -8.75 -14.78 4.89
N ARG A 4 -9.91 -14.71 5.59
CA ARG A 4 -10.34 -13.51 6.32
C ARG A 4 -9.39 -13.25 7.50
N PHE A 5 -8.85 -14.32 8.10
CA PHE A 5 -7.89 -14.23 9.20
C PHE A 5 -6.57 -13.55 8.79
N ALA A 6 -6.00 -13.88 7.62
CA ALA A 6 -4.80 -13.25 7.10
C ALA A 6 -4.98 -11.77 6.70
N LEU A 7 -6.20 -11.36 6.35
CA LEU A 7 -6.53 -9.94 6.14
C LEU A 7 -6.81 -9.23 7.47
N ASN A 8 -7.41 -9.91 8.45
CA ASN A 8 -7.64 -9.36 9.79
C ASN A 8 -6.33 -9.14 10.58
N THR A 9 -5.24 -9.82 10.23
CA THR A 9 -3.89 -9.50 10.75
C THR A 9 -3.33 -8.21 10.16
N ILE A 10 -3.88 -7.73 9.05
CA ILE A 10 -3.46 -6.51 8.36
C ILE A 10 -4.42 -5.35 8.67
N LEU A 11 -5.72 -5.60 8.66
CA LEU A 11 -6.80 -4.60 8.79
C LEU A 11 -7.64 -4.85 10.05
N ARG A 12 -8.00 -3.77 10.74
CA ARG A 12 -9.08 -3.79 11.73
C ARG A 12 -10.45 -3.80 11.04
N PRO A 13 -11.52 -4.30 11.69
CA PRO A 13 -12.84 -4.45 11.06
C PRO A 13 -13.45 -3.15 10.49
N ASP A 14 -13.08 -2.00 11.05
CA ASP A 14 -13.56 -0.67 10.68
C ASP A 14 -12.59 0.09 9.75
N GLU A 15 -11.44 -0.50 9.42
CA GLU A 15 -10.45 0.13 8.56
C GLU A 15 -10.80 0.00 7.07
N LYS A 16 -10.57 1.10 6.34
CA LYS A 16 -10.65 1.18 4.89
C LYS A 16 -9.31 0.83 4.27
N MET A 17 -9.32 -0.07 3.30
CA MET A 17 -8.10 -0.59 2.67
C MET A 17 -7.81 0.12 1.36
N LEU A 18 -6.69 0.84 1.31
CA LEU A 18 -6.05 1.25 0.06
C LEU A 18 -5.03 0.18 -0.34
N LEU A 19 -5.12 -0.33 -1.56
CA LEU A 19 -4.22 -1.36 -2.06
C LEU A 19 -3.28 -0.80 -3.14
N PHE A 20 -1.98 -1.01 -2.96
CA PHE A 20 -1.01 -0.99 -4.05
C PHE A 20 -0.48 -2.40 -4.28
N LEU A 21 -0.44 -2.83 -5.55
CA LEU A 21 0.13 -4.11 -5.95
C LEU A 21 1.03 -3.93 -7.16
N GLY A 22 2.32 -4.22 -7.00
CA GLY A 22 3.26 -4.12 -8.12
C GLY A 22 4.73 -4.20 -7.71
N ARG A 23 5.62 -4.12 -8.71
CA ARG A 23 7.07 -3.98 -8.45
C ARG A 23 7.33 -2.66 -7.74
N LEU A 24 8.16 -2.70 -6.70
CA LEU A 24 8.53 -1.52 -5.91
C LEU A 24 9.73 -0.82 -6.52
N THR A 25 9.53 -0.28 -7.72
CA THR A 25 10.55 0.47 -8.46
C THR A 25 10.28 1.97 -8.43
N TRP A 26 11.31 2.77 -8.67
CA TRP A 26 11.19 4.24 -8.72
C TRP A 26 10.09 4.71 -9.70
N VAL A 27 10.01 4.09 -10.87
CA VAL A 27 9.03 4.43 -11.92
C VAL A 27 7.57 4.09 -11.56
N LYS A 28 7.33 3.42 -10.44
CA LYS A 28 5.98 3.13 -9.94
C LYS A 28 5.49 4.14 -8.90
N GLY A 29 6.32 5.13 -8.55
CA GLY A 29 5.91 6.26 -7.73
C GLY A 29 5.38 5.89 -6.34
N ILE A 30 5.74 4.70 -5.82
CA ILE A 30 5.21 4.21 -4.53
C ILE A 30 5.58 5.12 -3.37
N ARG A 31 6.75 5.74 -3.43
CA ARG A 31 7.18 6.76 -2.48
C ARG A 31 6.18 7.92 -2.36
N ASN A 32 5.66 8.40 -3.49
CA ASN A 32 4.68 9.50 -3.50
C ASN A 32 3.39 9.08 -2.81
N LEU A 33 2.98 7.81 -2.98
CA LEU A 33 1.81 7.28 -2.29
C LEU A 33 2.01 7.26 -0.76
N VAL A 34 3.18 6.81 -0.29
CA VAL A 34 3.52 6.85 1.14
C VAL A 34 3.55 8.30 1.66
N GLN A 35 4.12 9.23 0.89
CA GLN A 35 4.17 10.66 1.23
C GLN A 35 2.78 11.32 1.27
N ALA A 36 1.81 10.81 0.53
CA ALA A 36 0.44 11.30 0.54
C ALA A 36 -0.37 10.82 1.76
N MET A 37 0.07 9.77 2.47
CA MET A 37 -0.69 9.18 3.57
C MET A 37 -1.07 10.15 4.69
N PRO A 38 -0.20 11.05 5.17
CA PRO A 38 -0.60 12.04 6.18
C PRO A 38 -1.78 12.92 5.75
N MET A 39 -1.84 13.30 4.47
CA MET A 39 -2.96 14.06 3.91
C MET A 39 -4.23 13.23 3.88
N VAL A 40 -4.14 11.98 3.38
CA VAL A 40 -5.29 11.06 3.35
C VAL A 40 -5.85 10.80 4.75
N LEU A 41 -4.98 10.59 5.73
CA LEU A 41 -5.37 10.30 7.11
C LEU A 41 -6.05 11.48 7.81
N LYS A 42 -5.83 12.71 7.35
CA LYS A 42 -6.52 13.90 7.86
C LYS A 42 -8.03 13.83 7.60
N ASP A 43 -8.41 13.40 6.40
CA ASP A 43 -9.81 13.35 5.96
C ASP A 43 -10.43 11.96 6.20
N TYR A 44 -9.59 10.91 6.16
CA TYR A 44 -9.98 9.51 6.32
C TYR A 44 -9.12 8.82 7.40
N PRO A 45 -9.36 9.09 8.69
CA PRO A 45 -8.50 8.62 9.79
C PRO A 45 -8.51 7.12 10.00
N ASN A 46 -9.46 6.39 9.41
CA ASN A 46 -9.58 4.93 9.50
C ASN A 46 -9.05 4.22 8.24
N VAL A 47 -8.22 4.87 7.44
CA VAL A 47 -7.57 4.24 6.29
C VAL A 47 -6.29 3.53 6.69
N LYS A 48 -6.03 2.39 6.03
CA LYS A 48 -4.74 1.70 6.03
C LYS A 48 -4.30 1.41 4.60
N LEU A 49 -3.05 1.74 4.30
CA LEU A 49 -2.41 1.43 3.03
C LEU A 49 -1.75 0.06 3.11
N VAL A 50 -2.09 -0.82 2.17
CA VAL A 50 -1.50 -2.15 2.03
C VAL A 50 -0.68 -2.19 0.74
N ILE A 51 0.60 -2.46 0.88
CA ILE A 51 1.58 -2.50 -0.22
C ILE A 51 2.03 -3.95 -0.42
N LEU A 52 1.71 -4.51 -1.58
CA LEU A 52 2.12 -5.85 -1.98
C LEU A 52 3.11 -5.80 -3.13
N GLY A 53 4.30 -6.36 -2.90
CA GLY A 53 5.28 -6.56 -3.96
C GLY A 53 6.71 -6.31 -3.50
N LYS A 54 7.66 -6.58 -4.40
CA LYS A 54 9.09 -6.54 -4.12
C LYS A 54 9.79 -5.57 -5.08
N GLY A 55 10.88 -4.97 -4.63
CA GLY A 55 11.74 -4.09 -5.45
C GLY A 55 12.75 -3.33 -4.61
N GLU A 56 13.46 -2.40 -5.23
CA GLU A 56 14.52 -1.61 -4.60
C GLU A 56 14.00 -0.54 -3.62
N GLN A 57 12.71 -0.17 -3.69
CA GLN A 57 12.12 0.89 -2.87
C GLN A 57 11.69 0.46 -1.46
N GLN A 58 11.91 -0.78 -1.05
CA GLN A 58 11.40 -1.31 0.23
C GLN A 58 11.87 -0.50 1.44
N ASN A 59 13.18 -0.23 1.54
CA ASN A 59 13.76 0.51 2.65
C ASN A 59 13.24 1.96 2.67
N ASP A 60 13.17 2.62 1.50
CA ASP A 60 12.66 3.99 1.39
C ASP A 60 11.19 4.08 1.82
N ILE A 61 10.36 3.07 1.53
CA ILE A 61 8.97 2.99 2.01
C ILE A 61 8.92 2.96 3.54
N ILE A 62 9.69 2.05 4.18
CA ILE A 62 9.70 1.91 5.64
C ILE A 62 10.22 3.20 6.29
N GLU A 63 11.35 3.73 5.82
CA GLU A 63 11.97 4.94 6.36
C GLU A 63 11.07 6.18 6.19
N THR A 64 10.41 6.30 5.03
CA THR A 64 9.49 7.41 4.78
C THR A 64 8.26 7.30 5.68
N ALA A 65 7.66 6.11 5.82
CA ALA A 65 6.54 5.89 6.72
C ALA A 65 6.89 6.22 8.17
N SER A 66 8.07 5.80 8.64
CA SER A 66 8.57 6.10 9.98
C SER A 66 8.78 7.58 10.19
N ARG A 67 9.43 8.27 9.26
CA ARG A 67 9.70 9.71 9.34
C ARG A 67 8.42 10.55 9.35
N LEU A 68 7.40 10.10 8.64
CA LEU A 68 6.08 10.74 8.60
C LEU A 68 5.19 10.37 9.80
N GLY A 69 5.61 9.42 10.64
CA GLY A 69 4.83 8.98 11.79
C GLY A 69 3.57 8.19 11.42
N VAL A 70 3.57 7.50 10.27
CA VAL A 70 2.39 6.76 9.74
C VAL A 70 2.64 5.26 9.59
N SER A 71 3.71 4.73 10.21
CA SER A 71 4.07 3.30 10.09
C SER A 71 2.96 2.34 10.49
N ASP A 72 2.15 2.69 11.49
CA ASP A 72 0.98 1.91 11.93
C ASP A 72 -0.16 1.87 10.90
N ARG A 73 -0.15 2.82 9.96
CA ARG A 73 -1.14 2.96 8.88
C ARG A 73 -0.68 2.38 7.55
N ILE A 74 0.48 1.73 7.52
CA ILE A 74 1.04 1.13 6.32
C ILE A 74 1.46 -0.31 6.61
N ALA A 75 0.86 -1.26 5.90
CA ALA A 75 1.24 -2.67 5.95
C ALA A 75 1.93 -3.08 4.66
N CYS A 76 3.11 -3.69 4.78
CA CYS A 76 3.93 -4.08 3.64
C CYS A 76 4.15 -5.60 3.62
N ARG A 77 4.01 -6.21 2.44
CA ARG A 77 4.47 -7.58 2.16
C ARG A 77 5.45 -7.56 1.00
N PHE A 78 6.73 -7.64 1.34
CA PHE A 78 7.84 -7.51 0.39
C PHE A 78 8.26 -8.81 -0.29
N GLU A 79 7.26 -9.55 -0.76
CA GLU A 79 7.44 -10.87 -1.36
C GLU A 79 6.56 -10.99 -2.61
N PHE A 80 6.79 -12.06 -3.37
CA PHE A 80 5.88 -12.41 -4.44
C PHE A 80 4.61 -13.04 -3.84
N VAL A 81 3.50 -12.32 -3.91
CA VAL A 81 2.21 -12.81 -3.40
C VAL A 81 1.56 -13.71 -4.47
N PRO A 82 1.23 -14.97 -4.15
CA PRO A 82 0.56 -15.88 -5.07
C PRO A 82 -0.75 -15.30 -5.62
N GLU A 83 -1.09 -15.61 -6.86
CA GLU A 83 -2.27 -15.05 -7.54
C GLU A 83 -3.54 -15.16 -6.73
N LYS A 84 -3.78 -16.36 -6.18
CA LYS A 84 -4.95 -16.63 -5.38
C LYS A 84 -5.06 -15.66 -4.21
N GLU A 85 -3.95 -15.34 -3.54
CA GLU A 85 -3.92 -14.35 -2.45
C GLU A 85 -4.11 -12.91 -2.95
N ARG A 86 -3.55 -12.56 -4.12
CA ARG A 86 -3.75 -11.23 -4.72
C ARG A 86 -5.23 -10.95 -4.94
N ILE A 87 -5.99 -11.93 -5.43
CA ILE A 87 -7.44 -11.82 -5.65
C ILE A 87 -8.17 -11.45 -4.35
N PHE A 88 -7.77 -12.01 -3.20
CA PHE A 88 -8.39 -11.65 -1.91
C PHE A 88 -8.08 -10.22 -1.49
N HIS A 89 -6.87 -9.74 -1.75
CA HIS A 89 -6.52 -8.35 -1.43
C HIS A 89 -7.29 -7.38 -2.33
N TYR A 90 -7.42 -7.69 -3.62
CA TYR A 90 -8.28 -6.91 -4.53
C TYR A 90 -9.73 -6.90 -4.06
N ALA A 91 -10.29 -8.06 -3.72
CA ALA A 91 -11.67 -8.17 -3.25
C ALA A 91 -11.93 -7.49 -1.91
N ALA A 92 -10.90 -7.34 -1.07
CA ALA A 92 -10.99 -6.67 0.23
C ALA A 92 -10.69 -5.17 0.17
N SER A 93 -10.05 -4.69 -0.90
CA SER A 93 -9.70 -3.29 -1.05
C SER A 93 -10.92 -2.41 -1.29
N ASP A 94 -10.98 -1.26 -0.63
CA ASP A 94 -11.97 -0.22 -0.95
C ASP A 94 -11.53 0.60 -2.17
N ALA A 95 -10.21 0.74 -2.37
CA ALA A 95 -9.65 1.33 -3.59
C ALA A 95 -8.26 0.75 -3.91
N CYS A 96 -7.98 0.63 -5.21
CA CYS A 96 -6.66 0.27 -5.72
C CYS A 96 -5.97 1.50 -6.30
N ILE A 97 -4.73 1.76 -5.87
CA ILE A 97 -3.98 2.94 -6.28
C ILE A 97 -2.74 2.50 -7.06
N PHE A 98 -2.56 3.09 -8.23
CA PHE A 98 -1.41 2.84 -9.10
C PHE A 98 -0.76 4.17 -9.47
N PRO A 99 0.13 4.70 -8.61
CA PRO A 99 0.81 5.96 -8.90
C PRO A 99 1.62 5.82 -10.18
N GLN A 100 1.60 6.87 -10.99
CA GLN A 100 2.53 7.03 -12.09
C GLN A 100 3.30 8.33 -11.84
N PRO A 101 4.62 8.27 -11.65
CA PRO A 101 5.41 9.50 -11.64
C PRO A 101 5.24 10.17 -13.00
N MET A 102 5.06 11.49 -12.99
CA MET A 102 4.92 12.28 -14.21
C MET A 102 6.12 11.98 -15.13
N SER A 103 5.84 11.41 -16.30
CA SER A 103 6.86 11.16 -17.33
C SER A 103 7.03 12.44 -18.15
N PRO A 104 8.24 13.00 -18.29
CA PRO A 104 8.49 14.15 -19.15
C PRO A 104 8.16 13.94 -20.64
N LEU A 105 7.95 12.69 -21.07
CA LEU A 105 7.71 12.29 -22.46
C LEU A 105 6.22 11.98 -22.76
N ALA A 106 5.30 12.34 -21.86
CA ALA A 106 3.85 12.16 -22.08
C ALA A 106 3.19 13.39 -22.74
N LEU A 107 3.97 14.19 -23.48
CA LEU A 107 3.54 15.28 -24.36
C LEU A 107 3.86 14.91 -25.81
#